data_AF-A0A523W981-F1
#
_entry.id   AF-A0A523W981-F1
#
_cell.length_a   1.000
_cell.length_b   1.000
_cell.length_c   1.000
_cell.angle_alpha   90.00
_cell.angle_beta   90.00
_cell.angle_gamma   90.00
#
_symmetry.space_group_name_H-M   'P 1'
#
loop_
_entity.id
_entity.type
_entity.pdbx_description
1 polymer ?
#
loop_
_entity_poly.entity_id
_entity_poly.type
_entity_poly.pdbx_seq_one_letter_code
_entity_poly.pdbx_strand_id
1 'polypeptide(L)'
;MKCRYLFLLIIPLLLNCPKKYAPKVEKIEAVYLSSLYEDIQREKPFLSGIKNLSGIKIGHINTDPPFMAILLGRLGFYELLNSTGIDFVIGDPIVFQVDNINYFFVPVSMGYAIKNYEGIRFAILCKNKDSLTIADEITITLVKQRSDVLWVIDKAMIDSPPMKIDFFIKDRGLSDTSMTAIEIEADTILLKKLQNFKNNFNNMLSRKIYLENKRLDEYVLSKIALSKDVNVILYPEYLFVDVIEKDSISLSEILNNVMCGLKFQKSVDMTKNEILEFNKEKKYKVWGKSIKTNQVLLPDNQGEYLFDLLAPIKEPGIY
;
A
#
# COMPACT_ATOMS: atom_id res chain seq x y z
N MET A 1 -61.67 -5.18 -27.53
CA MET A 1 -60.80 -4.55 -26.50
C MET A 1 -60.48 -5.47 -25.30
N LYS A 2 -60.52 -6.81 -25.43
CA LYS A 2 -60.30 -7.75 -24.30
C LYS A 2 -59.01 -8.62 -24.38
N CYS A 3 -58.30 -8.66 -25.52
CA CYS A 3 -57.04 -9.41 -25.64
C CYS A 3 -55.77 -8.65 -25.22
N ARG A 4 -55.81 -7.31 -25.12
CA ARG A 4 -54.63 -6.51 -24.76
C ARG A 4 -54.20 -6.68 -23.29
N TYR A 5 -55.13 -7.08 -22.42
CA TYR A 5 -54.83 -7.37 -21.01
C TYR A 5 -54.40 -8.82 -20.75
N LEU A 6 -54.59 -9.73 -21.72
CA LEU A 6 -54.13 -11.11 -21.60
C LEU A 6 -52.60 -11.21 -21.68
N PHE A 7 -51.98 -10.35 -22.49
CA PHE A 7 -50.52 -10.28 -22.61
C PHE A 7 -49.85 -9.77 -21.31
N LEU A 8 -50.51 -8.88 -20.57
CA LEU A 8 -50.02 -8.36 -19.28
C LEU A 8 -50.04 -9.43 -18.17
N LEU A 9 -50.88 -10.46 -18.28
CA LEU A 9 -50.91 -11.59 -17.34
C LEU A 9 -49.79 -12.63 -17.59
N ILE A 10 -49.13 -12.59 -18.75
CA ILE A 10 -47.99 -13.46 -19.08
C ILE A 10 -46.66 -12.83 -18.62
N ILE A 11 -46.62 -11.50 -18.45
CA ILE A 11 -45.41 -10.80 -17.97
C ILE A 11 -44.97 -11.29 -16.57
N PRO A 12 -45.86 -11.53 -15.58
CA PRO A 12 -45.50 -12.16 -14.31
C PRO A 12 -44.95 -13.60 -14.45
N LEU A 13 -45.41 -14.36 -15.45
CA LEU A 13 -44.92 -15.72 -15.75
C LEU A 13 -43.54 -15.71 -16.43
N LEU A 14 -43.19 -14.62 -17.13
CA LEU A 14 -41.85 -14.35 -17.66
C LEU A 14 -40.94 -13.68 -16.60
N LEU A 15 -41.52 -12.96 -15.65
CA LEU A 15 -40.94 -12.49 -14.39
C LEU A 15 -41.03 -13.57 -13.31
N ASN A 16 -41.10 -14.85 -13.70
CA ASN A 16 -40.69 -15.92 -12.79
C ASN A 16 -39.25 -15.58 -12.42
N CYS A 17 -39.08 -14.96 -11.25
CA CYS A 17 -37.80 -14.71 -10.63
C CYS A 17 -37.01 -16.00 -10.84
N PRO A 18 -35.91 -15.97 -11.60
CA PRO A 18 -35.19 -17.18 -11.97
C PRO A 18 -35.01 -17.97 -10.69
N LYS A 19 -35.53 -19.20 -10.68
CA LYS A 19 -35.43 -20.16 -9.57
C LYS A 19 -34.07 -19.96 -8.93
N LYS A 20 -34.06 -19.28 -7.78
CA LYS A 20 -32.97 -19.17 -6.81
C LYS A 20 -31.64 -19.59 -7.46
N TYR A 21 -30.97 -18.68 -8.21
CA TYR A 21 -29.67 -18.95 -8.83
C TYR A 21 -28.79 -19.72 -7.83
N ALA A 22 -28.59 -21.00 -8.08
CA ALA A 22 -27.70 -21.82 -7.29
C ALA A 22 -26.28 -21.46 -7.73
N PRO A 23 -25.32 -21.27 -6.81
CA PRO A 23 -23.92 -21.17 -7.21
C PRO A 23 -23.58 -22.40 -8.05
N LYS A 24 -23.06 -22.19 -9.26
CA LYS A 24 -22.74 -23.27 -10.20
C LYS A 24 -21.47 -24.04 -9.79
N VAL A 25 -20.82 -23.62 -8.71
CA VAL A 25 -19.51 -24.11 -8.29
C VAL A 25 -19.56 -24.60 -6.85
N GLU A 26 -18.93 -25.76 -6.62
CA GLU A 26 -18.88 -26.43 -5.31
C GLU A 26 -17.73 -25.89 -4.43
N LYS A 27 -16.84 -25.08 -5.01
CA LYS A 27 -15.62 -24.60 -4.36
C LYS A 27 -15.17 -23.27 -4.95
N ILE A 28 -14.67 -22.37 -4.10
CA ILE A 28 -13.87 -21.21 -4.52
C ILE A 28 -12.43 -21.46 -4.07
N GLU A 29 -11.51 -21.42 -5.03
CA GLU A 29 -10.08 -21.47 -4.75
C GLU A 29 -9.54 -20.06 -4.55
N ALA A 30 -8.83 -19.84 -3.45
CA ALA A 30 -8.07 -18.64 -3.19
C ALA A 30 -6.59 -18.97 -2.98
N VAL A 31 -5.71 -18.11 -3.45
CA VAL A 31 -4.26 -18.24 -3.34
C VAL A 31 -3.77 -17.02 -2.55
N TYR A 32 -3.37 -17.26 -1.31
CA TYR A 32 -2.75 -16.24 -0.47
C TYR A 32 -1.25 -16.20 -0.71
N LEU A 33 -0.72 -15.02 -1.03
CA LEU A 33 0.68 -14.83 -1.44
C LEU A 33 1.54 -14.13 -0.38
N SER A 34 0.95 -13.81 0.77
CA SER A 34 1.56 -13.02 1.83
C SER A 34 2.09 -11.65 1.36
N SER A 35 3.22 -11.20 1.91
CA SER A 35 3.84 -9.91 1.60
C SER A 35 4.49 -9.94 0.23
N LEU A 36 3.88 -9.22 -0.72
CA LEU A 36 4.38 -9.13 -2.10
C LEU A 36 5.75 -8.48 -2.17
N TYR A 37 6.01 -7.49 -1.30
CA TYR A 37 7.30 -6.84 -1.21
C TYR A 37 8.40 -7.83 -0.80
N GLU A 38 8.18 -8.58 0.27
CA GLU A 38 9.13 -9.59 0.74
C GLU A 38 9.31 -10.72 -0.27
N ASP A 39 8.23 -11.10 -0.96
CA ASP A 39 8.26 -12.16 -1.95
C ASP A 39 9.22 -11.84 -3.11
N ILE A 40 9.22 -10.61 -3.63
CA ILE A 40 10.18 -10.17 -4.65
C ILE A 40 11.63 -10.26 -4.15
N GLN A 41 11.86 -10.11 -2.84
CA GLN A 41 13.20 -10.21 -2.27
C GLN A 41 13.73 -11.64 -2.16
N ARG A 42 12.89 -12.66 -2.35
CA ARG A 42 13.32 -14.07 -2.32
C ARG A 42 14.21 -14.41 -3.52
N GLU A 43 14.95 -15.51 -3.39
CA GLU A 43 15.70 -16.07 -4.52
C GLU A 43 14.76 -16.62 -5.60
N LYS A 44 13.68 -17.27 -5.14
CA LYS A 44 12.59 -17.79 -5.96
C LYS A 44 11.27 -17.18 -5.49
N PRO A 45 10.88 -16.00 -6.01
CA PRO A 45 9.62 -15.35 -5.65
C PRO A 45 8.42 -16.24 -6.00
N PHE A 46 7.44 -16.33 -5.10
CA PHE A 46 6.19 -17.01 -5.36
C PHE A 46 5.43 -16.36 -6.53
N LEU A 47 5.47 -15.04 -6.61
CA LEU A 47 4.93 -14.25 -7.71
C LEU A 47 5.36 -14.72 -9.10
N SER A 48 6.51 -15.40 -9.22
CA SER A 48 7.00 -15.90 -10.51
C SER A 48 6.18 -17.05 -11.11
N GLY A 49 5.38 -17.77 -10.33
CA GLY A 49 4.61 -18.93 -10.81
C GLY A 49 3.09 -18.84 -10.63
N ILE A 50 2.60 -17.77 -9.98
CA ILE A 50 1.18 -17.68 -9.59
C ILE A 50 0.21 -17.60 -10.76
N LYS A 51 0.67 -17.14 -11.94
CA LYS A 51 -0.18 -17.02 -13.13
C LYS A 51 -0.73 -18.39 -13.57
N ASN A 52 -0.01 -19.46 -13.24
CA ASN A 52 -0.38 -20.84 -13.57
C ASN A 52 -1.33 -21.45 -12.54
N LEU A 53 -1.62 -20.76 -11.43
CA LEU A 53 -2.54 -21.22 -10.41
C LEU A 53 -3.98 -20.78 -10.74
N SER A 54 -4.92 -21.70 -10.55
CA SER A 54 -6.35 -21.40 -10.55
C SER A 54 -6.76 -20.62 -9.29
N GLY A 55 -7.91 -19.96 -9.36
CA GLY A 55 -8.49 -19.24 -8.23
C GLY A 55 -8.05 -17.78 -8.09
N ILE A 56 -8.60 -17.16 -7.04
CA ILE A 56 -8.46 -15.74 -6.69
C ILE A 56 -7.13 -15.53 -5.98
N LYS A 57 -6.23 -14.74 -6.57
CA LYS A 57 -4.88 -14.48 -6.05
C LYS A 57 -4.85 -13.20 -5.23
N ILE A 58 -4.45 -13.32 -3.97
CA ILE A 58 -4.53 -12.24 -2.99
C ILE A 58 -3.16 -12.08 -2.35
N GLY A 59 -2.66 -10.84 -2.32
CA GLY A 59 -1.43 -10.48 -1.62
C GLY A 59 -1.59 -9.17 -0.88
N HIS A 60 -0.63 -8.86 -0.01
CA HIS A 60 -0.58 -7.58 0.66
C HIS A 60 0.76 -6.88 0.45
N ILE A 61 0.74 -5.57 0.57
CA ILE A 61 1.91 -4.73 0.60
C ILE A 61 1.95 -4.12 1.99
N ASN A 62 2.74 -4.74 2.86
CA ASN A 62 3.14 -4.15 4.12
C ASN A 62 4.63 -3.83 4.04
N THR A 63 4.98 -2.57 4.20
CA THR A 63 6.37 -2.13 4.13
C THR A 63 6.76 -1.36 5.37
N ASP A 64 7.95 -1.64 5.88
CA ASP A 64 8.56 -0.89 6.97
C ASP A 64 9.94 -0.37 6.51
N PRO A 65 10.19 0.95 6.46
CA PRO A 65 9.26 2.05 6.79
C PRO A 65 8.10 2.16 5.78
N PRO A 66 6.94 2.75 6.15
CA PRO A 66 5.78 2.92 5.26
C PRO A 66 6.10 3.62 3.94
N PHE A 67 7.13 4.48 3.94
CA PHE A 67 7.58 5.19 2.75
C PHE A 67 8.12 4.25 1.65
N MET A 68 8.57 3.04 1.99
CA MET A 68 9.10 2.10 1.01
C MET A 68 8.06 1.73 -0.06
N ALA A 69 6.77 1.73 0.28
CA ALA A 69 5.69 1.55 -0.69
C ALA A 69 5.69 2.65 -1.78
N ILE A 70 6.03 3.89 -1.42
CA ILE A 70 6.20 5.02 -2.37
C ILE A 70 7.33 4.76 -3.34
N LEU A 71 8.43 4.28 -2.80
CA LEU A 71 9.62 3.98 -3.55
C LEU A 71 9.40 2.83 -4.54
N LEU A 72 8.72 1.77 -4.11
CA LEU A 72 8.28 0.66 -4.96
C LEU A 72 7.38 1.16 -6.08
N GLY A 73 6.37 1.99 -5.75
CA GLY A 73 5.47 2.58 -6.75
C GLY A 73 6.22 3.36 -7.83
N ARG A 74 7.16 4.22 -7.45
CA ARG A 74 7.97 5.01 -8.38
C ARG A 74 8.87 4.17 -9.29
N LEU A 75 9.28 2.98 -8.86
CA LEU A 75 10.11 2.07 -9.64
C LEU A 75 9.31 1.15 -10.56
N GLY A 76 7.99 1.32 -10.63
CA GLY A 76 7.13 0.54 -11.50
C GLY A 76 6.66 -0.79 -10.89
N PHE A 77 6.56 -0.87 -9.55
CA PHE A 77 6.14 -2.10 -8.87
C PHE A 77 4.73 -2.55 -9.28
N TYR A 78 3.83 -1.62 -9.60
CA TYR A 78 2.44 -1.95 -9.93
C TYR A 78 2.26 -2.44 -11.36
N GLU A 79 3.06 -1.91 -12.28
CA GLU A 79 3.22 -2.39 -13.64
C GLU A 79 3.81 -3.80 -13.64
N LEU A 80 4.74 -4.06 -12.72
CA LEU A 80 5.26 -5.40 -12.49
C LEU A 80 4.16 -6.33 -11.96
N LEU A 81 3.37 -5.91 -10.96
CA LEU A 81 2.23 -6.69 -10.45
C LEU A 81 1.15 -6.95 -11.52
N ASN A 82 0.92 -6.01 -12.44
CA ASN A 82 0.03 -6.24 -13.59
C ASN A 82 0.46 -7.44 -14.44
N SER A 83 1.75 -7.81 -14.42
CA SER A 83 2.28 -8.95 -15.16
C SER A 83 2.24 -10.29 -14.41
N THR A 84 1.94 -10.28 -13.10
CA THR A 84 1.91 -11.49 -12.27
C THR A 84 0.56 -12.21 -12.30
N GLY A 85 -0.53 -11.49 -12.62
CA GLY A 85 -1.88 -12.03 -12.64
C GLY A 85 -2.56 -12.08 -11.29
N ILE A 86 -2.10 -11.29 -10.32
CA ILE A 86 -2.77 -11.11 -9.02
C ILE A 86 -4.19 -10.52 -9.17
N ASP A 87 -5.13 -10.89 -8.29
CA ASP A 87 -6.51 -10.41 -8.34
C ASP A 87 -6.79 -9.29 -7.33
N PHE A 88 -6.20 -9.38 -6.13
CA PHE A 88 -6.37 -8.40 -5.06
C PHE A 88 -5.03 -8.04 -4.41
N VAL A 89 -4.86 -6.74 -4.12
CA VAL A 89 -3.72 -6.21 -3.38
C VAL A 89 -4.22 -5.38 -2.20
N ILE A 90 -3.85 -5.77 -0.98
CA ILE A 90 -4.16 -5.01 0.24
C ILE A 90 -3.00 -4.04 0.53
N GLY A 91 -3.26 -2.73 0.63
CA GLY A 91 -2.24 -1.71 0.84
C GLY A 91 -2.79 -0.28 1.01
N ASP A 92 -1.95 0.74 1.10
CA ASP A 92 -2.38 2.15 1.21
C ASP A 92 -2.51 2.83 -0.17
N PRO A 93 -3.67 3.35 -0.61
CA PRO A 93 -3.85 3.88 -1.97
C PRO A 93 -3.23 5.29 -2.17
N ILE A 94 -2.87 6.02 -1.10
CA ILE A 94 -2.52 7.46 -1.15
C ILE A 94 -1.23 7.74 -1.93
N VAL A 95 -0.52 6.69 -2.31
CA VAL A 95 0.77 6.73 -2.98
C VAL A 95 0.67 6.45 -4.49
N PHE A 96 -0.51 6.03 -4.97
CA PHE A 96 -0.64 5.32 -6.25
C PHE A 96 -1.68 5.99 -7.16
N GLN A 97 -1.22 6.91 -8.00
CA GLN A 97 -1.97 7.35 -9.18
C GLN A 97 -1.38 6.65 -10.41
N VAL A 98 -1.84 5.43 -10.69
CA VAL A 98 -1.49 4.72 -11.91
C VAL A 98 -2.77 4.32 -12.63
N ASP A 99 -2.92 4.78 -13.86
CA ASP A 99 -4.02 4.36 -14.73
C ASP A 99 -3.78 2.91 -15.20
N ASN A 100 -4.85 2.16 -15.44
CA ASN A 100 -4.81 0.80 -16.04
C ASN A 100 -4.21 -0.31 -15.16
N ILE A 101 -4.64 -0.39 -13.91
CA ILE A 101 -4.32 -1.52 -13.02
C ILE A 101 -5.32 -2.68 -13.25
N ASN A 102 -4.82 -3.91 -13.39
CA ASN A 102 -5.63 -5.11 -13.67
C ASN A 102 -6.16 -5.83 -12.41
N TYR A 103 -5.65 -5.48 -11.22
CA TYR A 103 -6.06 -6.06 -9.94
C TYR A 103 -6.89 -5.06 -9.11
N PHE A 104 -7.67 -5.59 -8.16
CA PHE A 104 -8.46 -4.79 -7.23
C PHE A 104 -7.62 -4.35 -6.03
N PHE A 105 -7.50 -3.05 -5.83
CA PHE A 105 -6.83 -2.51 -4.67
C PHE A 105 -7.78 -2.48 -3.45
N VAL A 106 -7.30 -2.94 -2.31
CA VAL A 106 -8.01 -2.94 -1.02
C VAL A 106 -7.30 -1.95 -0.10
N PRO A 107 -7.81 -0.72 0.04
CA PRO A 107 -7.21 0.28 0.93
C PRO A 107 -7.16 -0.23 2.36
N VAL A 108 -6.01 -0.13 3.03
CA VAL A 108 -5.86 -0.44 4.47
C VAL A 108 -6.85 0.37 5.32
N SER A 109 -7.18 1.58 4.90
CA SER A 109 -8.16 2.45 5.56
C SER A 109 -9.60 1.92 5.48
N MET A 110 -9.97 1.27 4.37
CA MET A 110 -11.30 0.67 4.18
C MET A 110 -11.32 -0.78 4.67
N GLY A 111 -10.23 -1.51 4.48
CA GLY A 111 -10.05 -2.88 4.92
C GLY A 111 -10.90 -3.91 4.17
N TYR A 112 -11.57 -3.59 3.05
CA TYR A 112 -12.38 -4.59 2.34
C TYR A 112 -12.47 -4.39 0.82
N ALA A 113 -12.75 -5.48 0.10
CA ALA A 113 -13.13 -5.44 -1.31
C ALA A 113 -14.03 -6.63 -1.69
N ILE A 114 -14.76 -6.49 -2.80
CA ILE A 114 -15.72 -7.49 -3.30
C ILE A 114 -15.51 -7.69 -4.80
N LYS A 115 -15.39 -8.95 -5.23
CA LYS A 115 -15.31 -9.33 -6.65
C LYS A 115 -16.29 -10.45 -6.95
N ASN A 116 -16.85 -10.45 -8.17
CA ASN A 116 -17.62 -11.59 -8.67
C ASN A 116 -16.65 -12.60 -9.28
N TYR A 117 -16.68 -13.84 -8.78
CA TYR A 117 -15.90 -14.96 -9.28
C TYR A 117 -16.86 -16.12 -9.60
N GLU A 118 -16.95 -16.49 -10.88
CA GLU A 118 -17.82 -17.58 -11.36
C GLU A 118 -19.29 -17.47 -10.90
N GLY A 119 -19.79 -16.24 -10.75
CA GLY A 119 -21.16 -15.95 -10.31
C GLY A 119 -21.33 -15.81 -8.80
N ILE A 120 -20.25 -15.92 -8.01
CA ILE A 120 -20.25 -15.77 -6.55
C ILE A 120 -19.59 -14.46 -6.16
N ARG A 121 -20.23 -13.68 -5.28
CA ARG A 121 -19.66 -12.44 -4.73
C ARG A 121 -18.72 -12.79 -3.58
N PHE A 122 -17.43 -12.89 -3.90
CA PHE A 122 -16.38 -13.12 -2.93
C PHE A 122 -15.93 -11.79 -2.35
N ALA A 123 -15.99 -11.65 -1.03
CA ALA A 123 -15.53 -10.48 -0.30
C ALA A 123 -14.34 -10.83 0.59
N ILE A 124 -13.39 -9.91 0.66
CA ILE A 124 -12.26 -9.96 1.58
C ILE A 124 -12.43 -8.81 2.56
N LEU A 125 -12.27 -9.10 3.84
CA LEU A 125 -12.17 -8.12 4.91
C LEU A 125 -10.85 -8.35 5.65
N CYS A 126 -9.94 -7.39 5.56
CA CYS A 126 -8.66 -7.39 6.26
C CYS A 126 -8.77 -6.53 7.53
N LYS A 127 -8.65 -7.16 8.70
CA LYS A 127 -8.74 -6.47 9.99
C LYS A 127 -7.35 -6.04 10.44
N ASN A 128 -6.98 -4.80 10.14
CA ASN A 128 -5.71 -4.21 10.57
C ASN A 128 -5.79 -3.42 11.89
N LYS A 129 -6.95 -3.41 12.57
CA LYS A 129 -7.17 -2.70 13.83
C LYS A 129 -7.58 -3.66 14.93
N ASP A 130 -6.96 -3.53 16.11
CA ASP A 130 -7.27 -4.39 17.26
C ASP A 130 -8.70 -4.17 17.79
N SER A 131 -9.25 -2.95 17.63
CA SER A 131 -10.62 -2.58 17.98
C SER A 131 -11.43 -2.12 16.76
N LEU A 132 -12.73 -2.44 16.74
CA LEU A 132 -13.68 -2.00 15.71
C LEU A 132 -14.41 -0.75 16.20
N THR A 133 -14.48 0.27 15.37
CA THR A 133 -15.38 1.41 15.58
C THR A 133 -16.79 1.10 15.08
N ILE A 134 -17.79 1.89 15.49
CA ILE A 134 -19.17 1.77 14.97
C ILE A 134 -19.21 1.87 13.43
N ALA A 135 -18.37 2.74 12.84
CA ALA A 135 -18.26 2.86 11.40
C ALA A 135 -17.73 1.57 10.74
N ASP A 136 -16.78 0.89 11.38
CA ASP A 136 -16.26 -0.40 10.93
C ASP A 136 -17.36 -1.47 11.01
N GLU A 137 -18.17 -1.50 12.09
CA GLU A 137 -19.29 -2.45 12.24
C GLU A 137 -20.39 -2.29 11.18
N ILE A 138 -20.78 -1.04 10.90
CA ILE A 138 -21.74 -0.72 9.83
C ILE A 138 -21.18 -1.20 8.48
N THR A 139 -19.90 -0.94 8.22
CA THR A 139 -19.23 -1.32 6.97
C THR A 139 -19.18 -2.84 6.81
N ILE A 140 -18.76 -3.56 7.86
CA ILE A 140 -18.74 -5.03 7.87
C ILE A 140 -20.13 -5.61 7.61
N THR A 141 -21.16 -5.02 8.21
CA THR A 141 -22.56 -5.44 8.01
C THR A 141 -22.99 -5.27 6.56
N LEU A 142 -22.65 -4.14 5.93
CA LEU A 142 -22.94 -3.90 4.51
C LEU A 142 -22.19 -4.88 3.60
N VAL A 143 -20.92 -5.16 3.89
CA VAL A 143 -20.13 -6.14 3.13
C VAL A 143 -20.76 -7.52 3.24
N LYS A 144 -21.11 -7.97 4.45
CA LYS A 144 -21.80 -9.25 4.70
C LYS A 144 -23.10 -9.39 3.91
N GLN A 145 -23.89 -8.33 3.79
CA GLN A 145 -25.14 -8.35 3.01
C GLN A 145 -24.90 -8.46 1.50
N ARG A 146 -23.74 -8.00 1.03
CA ARG A 146 -23.37 -7.93 -0.39
C ARG A 146 -22.52 -9.11 -0.85
N SER A 147 -21.95 -9.90 0.06
CA SER A 147 -21.10 -11.04 -0.22
C SER A 147 -21.85 -12.36 -0.07
N ASP A 148 -21.54 -13.32 -0.94
CA ASP A 148 -21.97 -14.71 -0.77
C ASP A 148 -20.93 -15.49 0.07
N VAL A 149 -19.64 -15.16 -0.08
CA VAL A 149 -18.54 -15.62 0.78
C VAL A 149 -17.78 -14.41 1.28
N LEU A 150 -17.60 -14.32 2.60
CA LEU A 150 -16.77 -13.29 3.24
C LEU A 150 -15.57 -13.97 3.90
N TRP A 151 -14.38 -13.71 3.37
CA TRP A 151 -13.15 -14.11 4.02
C TRP A 151 -12.63 -12.97 4.90
N VAL A 152 -12.53 -13.23 6.21
CA VAL A 152 -11.88 -12.34 7.15
C VAL A 152 -10.42 -12.74 7.28
N ILE A 153 -9.52 -11.87 6.82
CA ILE A 153 -8.08 -11.99 6.99
C ILE A 153 -7.72 -11.24 8.27
N ASP A 154 -7.24 -11.97 9.27
CA ASP A 154 -6.73 -11.41 10.51
C ASP A 154 -5.20 -11.28 10.49
N LYS A 155 -4.63 -10.74 11.57
CA LYS A 155 -3.18 -10.53 11.68
C LYS A 155 -2.38 -11.83 11.60
N ALA A 156 -2.90 -12.94 12.15
CA ALA A 156 -2.22 -14.23 12.08
C ALA A 156 -2.12 -14.73 10.63
N MET A 157 -3.18 -14.53 9.84
CA MET A 157 -3.19 -14.84 8.41
C MET A 157 -2.24 -13.91 7.63
N ILE A 158 -2.17 -12.62 7.98
CA ILE A 158 -1.25 -11.66 7.33
C ILE A 158 0.20 -12.14 7.39
N ASP A 159 0.61 -12.67 8.54
CA ASP A 159 1.97 -13.14 8.82
C ASP A 159 2.24 -14.59 8.34
N SER A 160 1.22 -15.26 7.79
CA SER A 160 1.34 -16.65 7.34
C SER A 160 2.07 -16.78 6.00
N PRO A 161 2.77 -17.91 5.73
CA PRO A 161 3.39 -18.16 4.44
C PRO A 161 2.34 -18.34 3.31
N PRO A 162 2.76 -18.27 2.03
CA PRO A 162 1.85 -18.49 0.92
C PRO A 162 1.11 -19.83 1.01
N MET A 163 -0.20 -19.80 0.81
CA MET A 163 -1.05 -20.99 0.90
C MET A 163 -2.27 -20.91 -0.02
N LYS A 164 -2.71 -22.08 -0.48
CA LYS A 164 -3.98 -22.24 -1.19
C LYS A 164 -5.06 -22.52 -0.16
N ILE A 165 -6.17 -21.81 -0.28
CA ILE A 165 -7.35 -21.95 0.57
C ILE A 165 -8.53 -22.30 -0.31
N ASP A 166 -9.15 -23.44 -0.03
CA ASP A 166 -10.35 -23.89 -0.71
C ASP A 166 -11.56 -23.61 0.18
N PHE A 167 -12.47 -22.75 -0.29
CA PHE A 167 -13.76 -22.49 0.36
C PHE A 167 -14.82 -23.39 -0.25
N PHE A 168 -15.27 -24.41 0.49
CA PHE A 168 -16.29 -25.35 0.02
C PHE A 168 -17.69 -24.77 0.22
N ILE A 169 -18.52 -24.86 -0.82
CA ILE A 169 -19.85 -24.25 -0.84
C ILE A 169 -20.89 -25.35 -0.93
N LYS A 170 -21.72 -25.46 0.11
CA LYS A 170 -22.87 -26.38 0.17
C LYS A 170 -24.11 -25.62 0.60
N ASP A 171 -25.23 -25.85 -0.09
CA ASP A 171 -26.53 -25.25 0.26
C ASP A 171 -26.52 -23.72 0.46
N ARG A 172 -25.64 -23.00 -0.26
CA ARG A 172 -25.43 -21.53 -0.19
C ARG A 172 -24.72 -21.05 1.08
N GLY A 173 -24.11 -21.96 1.84
CA GLY A 173 -23.22 -21.65 2.96
C GLY A 173 -21.80 -22.11 2.69
N LEU A 174 -20.85 -21.48 3.38
CA LEU A 174 -19.52 -22.05 3.56
C LEU A 174 -19.66 -23.31 4.42
N SER A 175 -19.30 -24.46 3.90
CA SER A 175 -19.39 -25.72 4.63
C SER A 175 -18.09 -26.11 5.32
N ASP A 176 -16.95 -25.83 4.68
CA ASP A 176 -15.61 -26.12 5.21
C ASP A 176 -14.55 -25.27 4.50
N THR A 177 -13.35 -25.21 5.06
CA THR A 177 -12.15 -24.63 4.45
C THR A 177 -10.97 -25.56 4.59
N SER A 178 -10.23 -25.80 3.51
CA SER A 178 -8.94 -26.49 3.59
C SER A 178 -7.80 -25.55 3.21
N MET A 179 -6.66 -25.72 3.87
CA MET A 179 -5.44 -24.95 3.62
C MET A 179 -4.33 -25.90 3.19
N THR A 180 -3.68 -25.60 2.08
CA THR A 180 -2.57 -26.39 1.56
C THR A 180 -1.40 -25.49 1.21
N ALA A 181 -0.18 -25.96 1.47
CA ALA A 181 1.02 -25.26 1.02
C ALA A 181 1.02 -25.19 -0.52
N ILE A 182 1.53 -24.10 -1.06
CA ILE A 182 1.63 -23.93 -2.51
C ILE A 182 3.04 -24.34 -2.95
N GLU A 183 3.10 -25.21 -3.94
CA GLU A 183 4.27 -25.33 -4.80
C GLU A 183 3.97 -24.70 -6.15
N ILE A 184 4.95 -23.99 -6.69
CA ILE A 184 4.82 -23.33 -7.98
C ILE A 184 5.96 -23.73 -8.91
N GLU A 185 5.63 -23.81 -10.18
CA GLU A 185 6.62 -23.80 -11.26
C GLU A 185 6.82 -22.35 -11.72
N ALA A 186 8.06 -21.87 -11.65
CA ALA A 186 8.38 -20.49 -11.98
C ALA A 186 8.27 -20.23 -13.50
N ASP A 187 7.47 -19.24 -13.89
CA ASP A 187 7.53 -18.65 -15.22
C ASP A 187 8.86 -17.90 -15.36
N THR A 188 9.73 -18.40 -16.23
CA THR A 188 11.08 -17.86 -16.43
C THR A 188 11.09 -16.39 -16.90
N ILE A 189 10.09 -15.98 -17.70
CA ILE A 189 9.96 -14.59 -18.17
C ILE A 189 9.60 -13.69 -17.00
N LEU A 190 8.62 -14.12 -16.20
CA LEU A 190 8.17 -13.36 -15.04
C LEU A 190 9.25 -13.30 -13.96
N LEU A 191 9.94 -14.41 -13.70
CA LEU A 191 11.08 -14.48 -12.80
C LEU A 191 12.16 -13.46 -13.20
N LYS A 192 12.50 -13.37 -14.49
CA LYS A 192 13.47 -12.39 -14.98
C LYS A 192 13.00 -10.94 -14.76
N LYS A 193 11.72 -10.65 -14.95
CA LYS A 193 11.15 -9.31 -14.66
C LYS A 193 11.26 -8.97 -13.17
N LEU A 194 10.89 -9.91 -12.30
CA LEU A 194 10.97 -9.74 -10.84
C LEU A 194 12.43 -9.54 -10.40
N GLN A 195 13.37 -10.31 -10.95
CA GLN A 195 14.81 -10.16 -10.66
C GLN A 195 15.36 -8.82 -11.16
N ASN A 196 14.98 -8.37 -12.36
CA ASN A 196 15.38 -7.06 -12.87
C ASN A 196 14.86 -5.93 -11.97
N PHE A 197 13.59 -5.99 -11.56
CA PHE A 197 13.02 -5.02 -10.63
C PHE A 197 13.75 -5.03 -9.29
N LYS A 198 13.98 -6.23 -8.72
CA LYS A 198 14.75 -6.41 -7.48
C LYS A 198 16.14 -5.77 -7.57
N ASN A 199 16.85 -6.01 -8.68
CA ASN A 199 18.17 -5.44 -8.91
C ASN A 199 18.12 -3.91 -9.01
N ASN A 200 17.16 -3.35 -9.75
CA ASN A 200 16.98 -1.90 -9.86
C ASN A 200 16.68 -1.27 -8.50
N PHE A 201 15.77 -1.89 -7.74
CA PHE A 201 15.43 -1.46 -6.39
C PHE A 201 16.65 -1.49 -5.46
N ASN A 202 17.40 -2.59 -5.45
CA ASN A 202 18.61 -2.73 -4.63
C ASN A 202 19.73 -1.76 -5.04
N ASN A 203 19.90 -1.51 -6.34
CA ASN A 203 20.85 -0.53 -6.85
C ASN A 203 20.50 0.88 -6.38
N MET A 204 19.21 1.23 -6.41
CA MET A 204 18.77 2.53 -5.94
C MET A 204 18.87 2.67 -4.41
N LEU A 205 18.56 1.61 -3.64
CA LEU A 205 18.76 1.58 -2.19
C LEU A 205 20.24 1.67 -1.79
N SER A 206 21.13 1.06 -2.57
CA SER A 206 22.59 1.07 -2.33
C SER A 206 23.29 2.32 -2.86
N ARG A 207 22.61 3.18 -3.63
CA ARG A 207 23.14 4.45 -4.14
C ARG A 207 23.72 5.26 -2.99
N LYS A 208 25.02 5.58 -3.10
CA LYS A 208 25.73 6.38 -2.11
C LYS A 208 25.50 7.87 -2.34
N ILE A 209 25.23 8.58 -1.26
CA ILE A 209 25.10 10.03 -1.18
C ILE A 209 26.26 10.53 -0.33
N TYR A 210 27.06 11.43 -0.90
CA TYR A 210 28.18 12.06 -0.20
C TYR A 210 27.65 13.18 0.70
N LEU A 211 28.02 13.15 1.98
CA LEU A 211 27.50 14.06 3.01
C LEU A 211 28.25 15.39 3.09
N GLU A 212 29.19 15.67 2.18
CA GLU A 212 29.91 16.95 2.13
C GLU A 212 30.62 17.29 3.45
N ASN A 213 31.18 16.29 4.14
CA ASN A 213 31.77 16.40 5.48
C ASN A 213 30.81 16.92 6.57
N LYS A 214 29.50 16.84 6.34
CA LYS A 214 28.46 17.15 7.34
C LYS A 214 27.98 15.87 8.01
N ARG A 215 27.47 16.02 9.23
CA ARG A 215 26.61 15.02 9.86
C ARG A 215 25.35 14.81 9.03
N LEU A 216 24.73 13.63 9.11
CA LEU A 216 23.52 13.31 8.35
C LEU A 216 22.38 14.31 8.60
N ASP A 217 22.14 14.70 9.85
CA ASP A 217 21.11 15.66 10.22
C ASP A 217 21.34 17.04 9.58
N GLU A 218 22.57 17.55 9.71
CA GLU A 218 22.98 18.80 9.08
C GLU A 218 22.90 18.74 7.55
N TYR A 219 23.31 17.62 6.94
CA TYR A 219 23.21 17.41 5.50
C TYR A 219 21.75 17.46 5.03
N VAL A 220 20.88 16.64 5.62
CA VAL A 220 19.45 16.51 5.30
C VAL A 220 18.77 17.88 5.43
N LEU A 221 18.90 18.53 6.58
CA LEU A 221 18.24 19.80 6.86
C LEU A 221 18.78 20.92 5.97
N SER A 222 20.09 20.97 5.71
CA SER A 222 20.67 21.98 4.80
C SER A 222 20.23 21.81 3.35
N LYS A 223 20.06 20.57 2.86
CA LYS A 223 19.53 20.30 1.50
C LYS A 223 18.07 20.72 1.38
N ILE A 224 17.24 20.43 2.38
CA ILE A 224 15.84 20.83 2.40
C ILE A 224 15.71 22.36 2.50
N ALA A 225 16.52 22.99 3.35
CA ALA A 225 16.52 24.43 3.51
C ALA A 225 16.82 25.15 2.19
N LEU A 226 17.82 24.65 1.45
CA LEU A 226 18.16 25.16 0.13
C LEU A 226 17.05 24.91 -0.89
N SER A 227 16.43 23.72 -0.90
CA SER A 227 15.41 23.36 -1.90
C SER A 227 14.08 24.10 -1.72
N LYS A 228 13.75 24.48 -0.48
CA LYS A 228 12.51 25.19 -0.13
C LYS A 228 12.71 26.67 0.18
N ASP A 229 13.92 27.19 0.04
CA ASP A 229 14.27 28.59 0.31
C ASP A 229 13.81 29.03 1.72
N VAL A 230 14.11 28.20 2.72
CA VAL A 230 13.78 28.45 4.13
C VAL A 230 15.05 28.63 4.95
N ASN A 231 14.99 29.50 5.95
CA ASN A 231 16.14 29.76 6.83
C ASN A 231 16.00 29.12 8.22
N VAL A 232 14.80 28.63 8.56
CA VAL A 232 14.54 27.88 9.79
C VAL A 232 13.70 26.64 9.48
N ILE A 233 14.06 25.51 10.08
CA ILE A 233 13.26 24.29 10.06
C ILE A 233 12.94 23.91 11.50
N LEU A 234 11.65 23.75 11.81
CA LEU A 234 11.22 23.14 13.06
C LEU A 234 10.88 21.67 12.80
N TYR A 235 11.36 20.77 13.64
CA TYR A 235 11.15 19.34 13.43
C TYR A 235 11.06 18.57 14.76
N PRO A 236 10.33 17.45 14.81
CA PRO A 236 10.28 16.62 16.01
C PRO A 236 11.63 15.97 16.29
N GLU A 237 11.98 15.77 17.55
CA GLU A 237 13.27 15.18 17.96
C GLU A 237 13.52 13.80 17.35
N TYR A 238 12.47 13.00 17.15
CA TYR A 238 12.54 11.66 16.55
C TYR A 238 12.74 11.65 15.02
N LEU A 239 12.87 12.81 14.36
CA LEU A 239 13.11 12.87 12.92
C LEU A 239 14.39 12.11 12.54
N PHE A 240 15.42 12.17 13.37
CA PHE A 240 16.68 11.45 13.21
C PHE A 240 16.82 10.42 14.33
N VAL A 241 17.01 9.16 13.97
CA VAL A 241 17.14 8.05 14.92
C VAL A 241 18.52 8.06 15.55
N ASP A 242 19.56 8.17 14.72
CA ASP A 242 20.96 8.13 15.14
C ASP A 242 21.75 9.34 14.63
N VAL A 243 22.79 9.72 15.37
CA VAL A 243 23.78 10.70 14.93
C VAL A 243 24.82 9.99 14.06
N ILE A 244 24.88 10.33 12.78
CA ILE A 244 25.77 9.68 11.81
C ILE A 244 26.80 10.67 11.28
N GLU A 245 28.07 10.33 11.49
CA GLU A 245 29.26 11.02 10.98
C GLU A 245 30.02 10.07 10.03
N LYS A 246 29.70 10.15 8.73
CA LYS A 246 30.34 9.36 7.67
C LYS A 246 30.51 10.24 6.43
N ASP A 247 31.49 9.94 5.59
CA ASP A 247 31.69 10.69 4.33
C ASP A 247 30.57 10.44 3.31
N SER A 248 29.99 9.24 3.34
CA SER A 248 28.87 8.85 2.49
C SER A 248 27.95 7.86 3.17
N ILE A 249 26.68 7.87 2.75
CA ILE A 249 25.61 7.03 3.28
C ILE A 249 24.77 6.49 2.11
N SER A 250 24.28 5.25 2.19
CA SER A 250 23.35 4.73 1.19
C SER A 250 21.94 5.29 1.40
N LEU A 251 21.11 5.25 0.36
CA LEU A 251 19.69 5.59 0.49
C LEU A 251 18.98 4.72 1.54
N SER A 252 19.30 3.42 1.60
CA SER A 252 18.78 2.52 2.64
C SER A 252 19.16 2.97 4.05
N GLU A 253 20.42 3.38 4.24
CA GLU A 253 20.88 3.92 5.52
C GLU A 253 20.13 5.22 5.87
N ILE A 254 19.85 6.11 4.90
CA ILE A 254 19.01 7.31 5.13
C ILE A 254 17.59 6.91 5.56
N LEU A 255 16.94 5.99 4.82
CA LEU A 255 15.57 5.55 5.11
C LEU A 255 15.43 4.90 6.50
N ASN A 256 16.49 4.27 6.99
CA ASN A 256 16.50 3.65 8.32
C ASN A 256 16.78 4.65 9.45
N ASN A 257 17.46 5.77 9.15
CA ASN A 257 17.91 6.72 10.17
C ASN A 257 17.16 8.06 10.16
N VAL A 258 16.34 8.29 9.13
CA VAL A 258 15.57 9.52 8.95
C VAL A 258 14.10 9.15 8.75
N MET A 259 13.21 9.78 9.51
CA MET A 259 11.76 9.58 9.41
C MET A 259 11.19 10.24 8.14
N CYS A 260 11.52 9.66 6.99
CA CYS A 260 11.14 10.11 5.65
C CYS A 260 9.63 10.16 5.39
N GLY A 261 8.83 9.49 6.23
CA GLY A 261 7.37 9.54 6.21
C GLY A 261 6.76 10.81 6.82
N LEU A 262 7.55 11.63 7.53
CA LEU A 262 7.09 12.92 8.02
C LEU A 262 6.83 13.87 6.84
N LYS A 263 5.73 14.60 6.92
CA LYS A 263 5.33 15.59 5.92
C LYS A 263 5.58 16.99 6.45
N PHE A 264 5.99 17.89 5.57
CA PHE A 264 6.23 19.29 5.89
C PHE A 264 5.41 20.20 4.98
N GLN A 265 4.86 21.27 5.56
CA GLN A 265 4.07 22.26 4.82
C GLN A 265 4.95 23.13 3.93
N LYS A 266 4.32 23.85 3.00
CA LYS A 266 4.88 25.01 2.31
C LYS A 266 5.41 26.04 3.32
N SER A 267 6.45 26.78 2.95
CA SER A 267 7.10 27.77 3.82
C SER A 267 6.11 28.78 4.39
N VAL A 268 6.27 29.11 5.68
CA VAL A 268 5.44 30.07 6.41
C VAL A 268 6.32 31.18 6.94
N ASP A 269 5.85 32.42 6.81
CA ASP A 269 6.48 33.56 7.45
C ASP A 269 6.22 33.56 8.96
N MET A 270 7.29 33.56 9.75
CA MET A 270 7.21 33.69 11.21
C MET A 270 8.27 34.65 11.75
N THR A 271 7.89 35.44 12.74
CA THR A 271 8.78 36.22 13.57
C THR A 271 9.56 35.33 14.53
N LYS A 272 10.70 35.85 15.03
CA LYS A 272 11.49 35.15 16.05
C LYS A 272 10.69 34.78 17.31
N ASN A 273 9.75 35.63 17.73
CA ASN A 273 8.94 35.39 18.92
C ASN A 273 7.94 34.25 18.68
N GLU A 274 7.29 34.23 17.52
CA GLU A 274 6.36 33.15 17.14
C GLU A 274 7.09 31.79 17.07
N ILE A 275 8.32 31.76 16.54
CA ILE A 275 9.12 30.52 16.53
C ILE A 275 9.39 30.03 17.96
N LEU A 276 9.76 30.94 18.87
CA LEU A 276 10.04 30.58 20.27
C LEU A 276 8.78 30.09 21.00
N GLU A 277 7.63 30.70 20.74
CA GLU A 277 6.34 30.26 21.30
C GLU A 277 5.92 28.90 20.77
N PHE A 278 5.96 28.73 19.44
CA PHE A 278 5.63 27.45 18.80
C PHE A 278 6.54 26.32 19.29
N ASN A 279 7.83 26.62 19.47
CA ASN A 279 8.78 25.64 19.96
C ASN A 279 8.53 25.22 21.41
N LYS A 280 8.09 26.15 22.28
CA LYS A 280 7.69 25.82 23.66
C LYS A 280 6.47 24.92 23.70
N GLU A 281 5.51 25.12 22.81
CA GLU A 281 4.28 24.32 22.75
C GLU A 281 4.54 22.91 22.21
N LYS A 282 5.20 22.81 21.04
CA LYS A 282 5.36 21.52 20.32
C LYS A 282 6.61 20.74 20.71
N LYS A 283 7.56 21.36 21.42
CA LYS A 283 8.87 20.77 21.79
C LYS A 283 9.67 20.29 20.56
N TYR A 284 9.71 21.12 19.53
CA TYR A 284 10.49 20.80 18.34
C TYR A 284 11.97 21.15 18.53
N LYS A 285 12.81 20.64 17.65
CA LYS A 285 14.18 21.10 17.47
C LYS A 285 14.16 22.21 16.42
N VAL A 286 15.06 23.17 16.58
CA VAL A 286 15.21 24.31 15.68
C VAL A 286 16.53 24.13 14.93
N TRP A 287 16.46 24.08 13.61
CA TRP A 287 17.64 24.14 12.75
C TRP A 287 17.68 25.46 11.98
N GLY A 288 18.88 25.98 11.74
CA GLY A 288 19.11 27.27 11.06
C GLY A 288 19.24 28.47 12.00
N LYS A 289 19.32 29.67 11.42
CA LYS A 289 19.53 30.92 12.16
C LYS A 289 18.30 31.81 12.09
N SER A 290 17.65 32.01 13.23
CA SER A 290 16.48 32.89 13.33
C SER A 290 16.88 34.38 13.30
N ILE A 291 16.25 35.12 12.37
CA ILE A 291 16.31 36.57 12.20
C ILE A 291 14.94 37.20 12.54
N LYS A 292 14.73 38.50 12.28
CA LYS A 292 13.48 39.20 12.63
C LYS A 292 12.24 38.55 12.00
N THR A 293 12.29 38.25 10.71
CA THR A 293 11.24 37.58 9.93
C THR A 293 11.88 36.41 9.20
N ASN A 294 11.29 35.23 9.30
CA ASN A 294 11.87 33.97 8.85
C ASN A 294 10.90 33.25 7.92
N GLN A 295 11.44 32.62 6.88
CA GLN A 295 10.76 31.58 6.13
C GLN A 295 11.00 30.27 6.87
N VAL A 296 9.93 29.70 7.41
CA VAL A 296 9.98 28.52 8.29
C VAL A 296 9.31 27.33 7.64
N LEU A 297 9.96 26.17 7.75
CA LEU A 297 9.38 24.88 7.41
C LEU A 297 8.90 24.15 8.67
N LEU A 298 7.65 23.65 8.64
CA LEU A 298 6.98 23.01 9.77
C LEU A 298 6.41 21.64 9.36
N PRO A 299 6.33 20.66 10.28
CA PRO A 299 5.62 19.42 10.04
C PRO A 299 4.11 19.65 9.86
N ASP A 300 3.51 19.05 8.84
CA ASP A 300 2.08 19.13 8.54
C ASP A 300 1.60 17.87 7.81
N ASN A 301 0.54 17.25 8.30
CA ASN A 301 -0.05 16.03 7.72
C ASN A 301 -0.57 16.21 6.29
N GLN A 302 -0.83 17.45 5.87
CA GLN A 302 -1.23 17.80 4.50
C GLN A 302 -0.05 18.22 3.60
N GLY A 303 1.17 18.21 4.13
CA GLY A 303 2.38 18.65 3.44
C GLY A 303 3.00 17.62 2.48
N GLU A 304 4.17 17.98 1.95
CA GLU A 304 5.02 17.11 1.12
C GLU A 304 5.87 16.19 2.01
N TYR A 305 6.09 14.93 1.59
CA TYR A 305 6.95 14.00 2.33
C TYR A 305 8.40 14.49 2.38
N LEU A 306 9.06 14.35 3.53
CA LEU A 306 10.47 14.72 3.74
C LEU A 306 11.40 14.12 2.68
N PHE A 307 11.15 12.87 2.29
CA PHE A 307 11.93 12.23 1.23
C PHE A 307 11.90 13.01 -0.09
N ASP A 308 10.76 13.58 -0.45
CA ASP A 308 10.58 14.35 -1.69
C ASP A 308 11.30 15.70 -1.61
N LEU A 309 11.43 16.23 -0.40
CA LEU A 309 12.22 17.43 -0.11
C LEU A 309 13.72 17.17 -0.19
N LEU A 310 14.13 15.95 0.15
CA LEU A 310 15.52 15.50 0.16
C LEU A 310 16.05 15.11 -1.21
N ALA A 311 15.18 14.63 -2.09
CA ALA A 311 15.58 13.95 -3.30
C ALA A 311 16.53 14.81 -4.18
N PRO A 312 17.73 14.29 -4.50
CA PRO A 312 18.52 14.74 -5.66
C PRO A 312 17.86 14.36 -7.01
N ILE A 313 16.60 13.90 -7.01
CA ILE A 313 15.94 13.21 -8.14
C ILE A 313 14.99 14.18 -8.86
N LYS A 314 15.51 15.36 -9.20
CA LYS A 314 15.02 16.17 -10.32
C LYS A 314 16.11 16.26 -11.38
N GLU A 315 16.87 15.18 -11.59
CA GLU A 315 17.64 15.05 -12.83
C GLU A 315 16.68 14.64 -13.95
N PRO A 316 16.58 15.42 -15.04
CA PRO A 316 15.76 15.07 -16.18
C PRO A 316 16.38 13.84 -16.85
N GLY A 317 15.69 12.71 -16.83
CA GLY A 317 16.16 11.45 -17.43
C GLY A 317 15.79 10.18 -16.68
N ILE A 318 15.18 10.29 -15.49
CA ILE A 318 14.54 9.17 -14.78
C ILE A 318 13.04 9.43 -14.73
N TYR A 319 12.40 9.37 -15.89
CA TYR A 319 10.97 9.15 -16.09
C TYR A 319 10.82 8.22 -17.28
#